data_AF-A0A7W4HTH8-F1
#
_entry.id   AF-A0A7W4HTH8-F1
#
_cell.length_a   1.000
_cell.length_b   1.000
_cell.length_c   1.000
_cell.angle_alpha   90.00
_cell.angle_beta   90.00
_cell.angle_gamma   90.00
#
_symmetry.space_group_name_H-M   'P 1'
#
loop_
_entity.id
_entity.type
_entity.pdbx_description
1 polymer ?
#
loop_
_entity_poly.entity_id
_entity_poly.type
_entity_poly.pdbx_seq_one_letter_code
_entity_poly.pdbx_strand_id
1 'polypeptide(L)'
;MLVLAVIAGLFAWAIGSGRTPDSPLYVSTLPGISAAIAFVITLVSYFTVKRNFYQSLLINYILLTATGWLLVFASSNQGTPHLALFAAIIAVGPLLGTYGLLTAVIAAAAAVAERFIIEQTPLGSLAALAMMLFTPLLAASLLWLRRHQSVGASEPIRKSLATVAGPQASDIVISAIGDGVVAVDAKGIITLINPAAQQLVGWGNQDAIGLSYKSVIRLMDQDNNTIKDNDNGDIIARVLNTNNPLKTDDFKIKTQSDKN
;
A
#
# COMPACT_ATOMS: atom_id res chain seq x y z
N MET A 1 13.86 5.29 -9.47
CA MET A 1 15.30 5.56 -9.25
C MET A 1 16.20 4.65 -10.09
N LEU A 2 16.14 3.33 -9.92
CA LEU A 2 17.03 2.40 -10.63
C LEU A 2 16.96 2.55 -12.16
N VAL A 3 15.76 2.63 -12.74
CA VAL A 3 15.58 2.82 -14.20
C VAL A 3 16.18 4.14 -14.69
N LEU A 4 15.98 5.25 -13.97
CA LEU A 4 16.58 6.55 -14.32
C LEU A 4 18.11 6.53 -14.20
N ALA A 5 18.64 5.87 -13.17
CA ALA A 5 20.08 5.70 -12.98
C ALA A 5 20.70 4.88 -14.11
N VAL A 6 20.02 3.82 -14.57
CA VAL A 6 20.47 3.02 -15.72
C VAL A 6 20.47 3.84 -17.00
N ILE A 7 19.41 4.62 -17.28
CA ILE A 7 19.34 5.49 -18.47
C ILE A 7 20.45 6.56 -18.44
N ALA A 8 20.65 7.21 -17.29
CA ALA A 8 21.71 8.20 -17.11
C ALA A 8 23.12 7.59 -17.19
N GLY A 9 23.30 6.38 -16.67
CA GLY A 9 24.55 5.62 -16.74
C GLY A 9 24.90 5.19 -18.17
N LEU A 10 23.91 4.71 -18.93
CA LEU A 10 24.08 4.39 -20.35
C LEU A 10 24.44 5.64 -21.17
N PHE A 11 23.86 6.79 -20.85
CA PHE A 11 24.21 8.06 -21.46
C PHE A 11 25.66 8.50 -21.13
N ALA A 12 26.05 8.46 -19.86
CA ALA A 12 27.41 8.79 -19.44
C ALA A 12 28.45 7.86 -20.08
N TRP A 13 28.11 6.57 -20.20
CA TRP A 13 28.95 5.59 -20.87
C TRP A 13 29.04 5.82 -22.38
N ALA A 14 27.94 6.17 -23.04
CA ALA A 14 27.92 6.48 -24.47
C ALA A 14 28.80 7.70 -24.81
N ILE A 15 28.77 8.75 -23.97
CA ILE A 15 29.65 9.93 -24.10
C ILE A 15 31.12 9.55 -23.90
N GLY A 16 31.44 8.78 -22.85
CA GLY A 16 32.82 8.43 -22.51
C GLY A 16 33.48 7.41 -23.45
N SER A 17 32.68 6.61 -24.16
CA SER A 17 33.17 5.54 -25.05
C SER A 17 33.13 5.88 -26.55
N GLY A 18 32.65 7.07 -26.93
CA GLY A 18 32.64 7.54 -28.31
C GLY A 18 31.74 6.72 -29.25
N ARG A 19 30.69 6.08 -28.72
CA ARG A 19 29.80 5.23 -29.51
C ARG A 19 29.00 6.05 -30.53
N THR A 20 28.88 5.52 -31.73
CA THR A 20 28.10 6.09 -32.83
C THR A 20 26.60 5.74 -32.67
N PRO A 21 25.70 6.52 -33.32
CA PRO A 21 24.25 6.31 -33.24
C PRO A 21 23.80 4.89 -33.56
N ASP A 22 24.52 4.16 -34.41
CA ASP A 22 24.16 2.80 -34.88
C ASP A 22 24.41 1.68 -33.86
N SER A 23 24.87 2.01 -32.65
CA SER A 23 25.13 1.01 -31.61
C SER A 23 23.86 0.67 -30.81
N PRO A 24 23.57 -0.62 -30.56
CA PRO A 24 22.46 -1.00 -29.70
C PRO A 24 22.68 -0.42 -28.29
N LEU A 25 21.63 0.19 -27.73
CA LEU A 25 21.60 0.89 -26.44
C LEU A 25 22.23 2.30 -26.42
N TYR A 26 22.43 2.93 -27.58
CA TYR A 26 22.81 4.35 -27.63
C TYR A 26 21.69 5.26 -27.12
N VAL A 27 22.03 6.19 -26.23
CA VAL A 27 21.10 7.19 -25.69
C VAL A 27 21.53 8.57 -26.19
N SER A 28 20.64 9.26 -26.89
CA SER A 28 20.89 10.62 -27.39
C SER A 28 21.00 11.65 -26.25
N THR A 29 21.52 12.84 -26.56
CA THR A 29 21.78 13.92 -25.59
C THR A 29 20.52 14.40 -24.88
N LEU A 30 19.39 14.48 -25.60
CA LEU A 30 18.13 14.99 -25.06
C LEU A 30 17.48 14.05 -24.01
N PRO A 31 17.32 12.73 -24.26
CA PRO A 31 16.89 11.78 -23.23
C PRO A 31 17.88 11.61 -22.07
N GLY A 32 19.18 11.68 -22.34
CA GLY A 32 20.21 11.53 -21.32
C GLY A 32 20.17 12.64 -20.26
N ILE A 33 20.06 13.90 -20.69
CA ILE A 33 19.96 15.06 -19.80
C ILE A 33 18.65 15.04 -19.01
N SER A 34 17.53 14.72 -19.65
CA SER A 34 16.24 14.61 -18.96
C SER A 34 16.23 13.50 -17.91
N ALA A 35 16.85 12.35 -18.18
CA ALA A 35 17.01 11.27 -17.21
C ALA A 35 17.88 11.67 -16.02
N ALA A 36 18.95 12.43 -16.25
CA ALA A 36 19.81 12.95 -15.17
C ALA A 36 19.06 13.95 -14.26
N ILE A 37 18.31 14.89 -14.86
CA ILE A 37 17.46 15.83 -14.12
C ILE A 37 16.39 15.08 -13.34
N ALA A 38 15.72 14.11 -13.97
CA ALA A 38 14.72 13.27 -13.33
C ALA A 38 15.28 12.48 -12.15
N PHE A 39 16.50 11.97 -12.28
CA PHE A 39 17.19 11.26 -11.20
C PHE A 39 17.44 12.17 -9.99
N VAL A 40 17.92 13.39 -10.22
CA VAL A 40 18.14 14.38 -9.14
C VAL A 40 16.82 14.75 -8.46
N ILE A 41 15.76 14.99 -9.24
CA ILE A 41 14.43 15.30 -8.70
C ILE A 41 13.89 14.14 -7.86
N THR A 42 14.05 12.89 -8.31
CA THR A 42 13.65 11.72 -7.52
C THR A 42 14.49 11.55 -6.26
N LEU A 43 15.79 11.87 -6.31
CA LEU A 43 16.67 11.83 -5.15
C LEU A 43 16.26 12.88 -4.09
N VAL A 44 16.02 14.12 -4.51
CA VAL A 44 15.54 15.19 -3.62
C VAL A 44 14.15 14.86 -3.07
N SER A 45 13.28 14.31 -3.91
CA SER A 45 11.96 13.86 -3.51
C SER A 45 12.05 12.79 -2.43
N TYR A 46 12.96 11.81 -2.54
CA TYR A 46 13.15 10.75 -1.54
C TYR A 46 13.44 11.31 -0.13
N PHE A 47 14.29 12.33 -0.02
CA PHE A 47 14.65 12.94 1.28
C PHE A 47 13.59 13.87 1.85
N THR A 48 12.69 14.41 1.02
CA THR A 48 11.69 15.42 1.44
C THR A 48 10.38 14.79 1.97
N VAL A 49 10.22 13.46 1.89
CA VAL A 49 8.96 12.70 2.04
C VAL A 49 8.43 12.54 3.49
N LYS A 50 8.75 13.45 4.42
CA LYS A 50 8.20 13.38 5.80
C LYS A 50 6.68 13.64 5.91
N ARG A 51 5.97 14.04 4.84
CA ARG A 51 4.56 14.49 4.95
C ARG A 51 3.57 13.88 3.94
N ASN A 52 3.91 13.75 2.64
CA ASN A 52 2.97 13.26 1.61
C ASN A 52 3.61 12.22 0.64
N PHE A 53 3.75 10.97 1.09
CA PHE A 53 4.37 9.86 0.32
C PHE A 53 3.72 9.63 -1.06
N TYR A 54 2.39 9.66 -1.14
CA TYR A 54 1.66 9.35 -2.38
C TYR A 54 1.88 10.38 -3.50
N GLN A 55 1.94 11.67 -3.17
CA GLN A 55 2.16 12.73 -4.16
C GLN A 55 3.57 12.68 -4.75
N SER A 56 4.58 12.44 -3.90
CA SER A 56 5.96 12.26 -4.35
C SER A 56 6.12 11.03 -5.25
N LEU A 57 5.42 9.94 -4.95
CA LEU A 57 5.42 8.74 -5.78
C LEU A 57 4.84 9.02 -7.18
N LEU A 58 3.71 9.74 -7.26
CA LEU A 58 3.10 10.13 -8.53
C LEU A 58 3.98 11.08 -9.35
N ILE A 59 4.58 12.09 -8.72
CA ILE A 59 5.48 13.02 -9.41
C ILE A 59 6.66 12.26 -10.04
N ASN A 60 7.28 11.36 -9.28
CA ASN A 60 8.38 10.54 -9.78
C ASN A 60 7.95 9.61 -10.92
N TYR A 61 6.74 9.05 -10.85
CA TYR A 61 6.19 8.21 -11.90
C TYR A 61 5.92 8.99 -13.20
N ILE A 62 5.32 10.18 -13.10
CA ILE A 62 5.08 11.06 -14.25
C ILE A 62 6.40 11.43 -14.92
N LEU A 63 7.40 11.80 -14.12
CA LEU A 63 8.71 12.20 -14.62
C LEU A 63 9.46 11.03 -15.28
N LEU A 64 9.37 9.83 -14.71
CA LEU A 64 9.90 8.61 -15.31
C LEU A 64 9.21 8.29 -16.65
N THR A 65 7.89 8.42 -16.70
CA THR A 65 7.09 8.16 -17.91
C THR A 65 7.43 9.16 -19.01
N ALA A 66 7.54 10.45 -18.68
CA ALA A 66 7.93 11.50 -19.63
C ALA A 66 9.35 11.25 -20.18
N THR A 67 10.29 10.86 -19.32
CA THR A 67 11.66 10.51 -19.73
C THR A 67 11.67 9.29 -20.64
N GLY A 68 10.89 8.25 -20.31
CA GLY A 68 10.75 7.05 -21.14
C GLY A 68 10.12 7.34 -22.51
N TRP A 69 9.13 8.22 -22.58
CA TRP A 69 8.55 8.65 -23.86
C TRP A 69 9.56 9.40 -24.71
N LEU A 70 10.31 10.35 -24.12
CA LEU A 70 11.35 11.12 -24.82
C LEU A 70 12.48 10.21 -25.31
N LEU A 71 12.83 9.16 -24.56
CA LEU A 71 13.78 8.12 -24.97
C LEU A 71 13.30 7.41 -26.24
N VAL A 72 12.03 7.02 -26.31
CA VAL A 72 11.43 6.37 -27.48
C VAL A 72 11.35 7.32 -28.68
N PHE A 73 10.97 8.58 -28.45
CA PHE A 73 10.92 9.64 -29.46
C PHE A 73 12.29 9.85 -30.11
N ALA A 74 13.32 10.07 -29.29
CA ALA A 74 14.68 10.34 -29.78
C ALA A 74 15.34 9.10 -30.42
N SER A 75 14.86 7.90 -30.08
CA SER A 75 15.38 6.63 -30.59
C SER A 75 14.56 6.10 -31.76
N SER A 76 13.86 6.96 -32.50
CA SER A 76 12.86 6.57 -33.49
C SER A 76 13.31 5.57 -34.55
N ASN A 77 14.62 5.45 -34.77
CA ASN A 77 15.23 4.55 -35.73
C ASN A 77 16.04 3.38 -35.11
N GLN A 78 16.12 3.26 -33.78
CA GLN A 78 17.08 2.39 -33.06
C GLN A 78 16.45 1.16 -32.36
N GLY A 79 15.27 0.72 -32.78
CA GLY A 79 14.74 -0.63 -32.51
C GLY A 79 13.84 -0.82 -31.27
N THR A 80 13.46 -2.09 -31.06
CA THR A 80 12.51 -2.61 -30.05
C THR A 80 12.89 -2.46 -28.55
N PRO A 81 14.16 -2.33 -28.11
CA PRO A 81 14.50 -2.34 -26.68
C PRO A 81 13.91 -1.17 -25.89
N HIS A 82 13.95 0.04 -26.46
CA HIS A 82 13.44 1.25 -25.81
C HIS A 82 11.91 1.21 -25.69
N LEU A 83 11.23 0.62 -26.68
CA LEU A 83 9.78 0.39 -26.64
C LEU A 83 9.38 -0.62 -25.55
N ALA A 84 10.15 -1.70 -25.40
CA ALA A 84 9.91 -2.68 -24.33
C ALA A 84 10.09 -2.08 -22.93
N LEU A 85 11.13 -1.26 -22.74
CA LEU A 85 11.35 -0.53 -21.50
C LEU A 85 10.21 0.45 -21.20
N PHE A 86 9.75 1.19 -22.21
CA PHE A 86 8.62 2.11 -22.07
C PHE A 86 7.31 1.36 -21.72
N ALA A 87 7.03 0.23 -22.36
CA ALA A 87 5.89 -0.61 -22.03
C ALA A 87 5.92 -1.08 -20.56
N ALA A 88 7.09 -1.47 -20.05
CA ALA A 88 7.27 -1.86 -18.66
C ALA A 88 7.03 -0.70 -17.68
N ILE A 89 7.46 0.53 -18.01
CA ILE A 89 7.21 1.72 -17.20
C ILE A 89 5.70 2.00 -17.11
N ILE A 90 5.01 2.02 -18.25
CA ILE A 90 3.59 2.34 -18.33
C ILE A 90 2.74 1.30 -17.57
N ALA A 91 3.14 0.03 -17.59
CA ALA A 91 2.45 -1.06 -16.89
C ALA A 91 2.43 -0.90 -15.36
N VAL A 92 3.34 -0.11 -14.78
CA VAL A 92 3.35 0.17 -13.34
C VAL A 92 2.26 1.18 -12.94
N GLY A 93 1.84 2.06 -13.86
CA GLY A 93 0.89 3.14 -13.59
C GLY A 93 -0.40 2.70 -12.90
N PRO A 94 -1.13 1.69 -13.40
CA PRO A 94 -2.36 1.21 -12.77
C PRO A 94 -2.18 0.78 -11.30
N LEU A 95 -0.99 0.25 -10.94
CA LEU A 95 -0.70 -0.19 -9.56
C LEU A 95 -0.57 0.99 -8.59
N LEU A 96 -0.35 2.20 -9.09
CA LEU A 96 -0.27 3.45 -8.31
C LEU A 96 -1.64 4.12 -8.12
N GLY A 97 -2.71 3.52 -8.65
CA GLY A 97 -4.08 4.02 -8.56
C GLY A 97 -4.56 4.75 -9.82
N THR A 98 -5.69 5.44 -9.71
CA THR A 98 -6.40 6.07 -10.84
C THR A 98 -5.55 7.10 -11.58
N TYR A 99 -4.82 7.96 -10.87
CA TYR A 99 -3.94 8.96 -11.49
C TYR A 99 -2.74 8.32 -12.21
N GLY A 100 -2.21 7.21 -11.68
CA GLY A 100 -1.17 6.43 -12.35
C GLY A 100 -1.67 5.76 -13.62
N LEU A 101 -2.91 5.25 -13.61
CA LEU A 101 -3.58 4.71 -14.81
C LEU A 101 -3.78 5.79 -15.89
N LEU A 102 -4.30 6.97 -15.51
CA LEU A 102 -4.55 8.05 -16.48
C LEU A 102 -3.26 8.50 -17.16
N THR A 103 -2.20 8.70 -16.39
CA THR A 103 -0.88 9.10 -16.92
C THR A 103 -0.29 8.02 -17.84
N ALA A 104 -0.46 6.74 -17.49
CA ALA A 104 -0.06 5.61 -18.31
C ALA A 104 -0.81 5.54 -19.66
N VAL A 105 -2.14 5.69 -19.64
CA VAL A 105 -2.98 5.67 -20.85
C VAL A 105 -2.64 6.85 -21.77
N ILE A 106 -2.50 8.06 -21.21
CA ILE A 106 -2.15 9.25 -21.98
C ILE A 106 -0.78 9.07 -22.65
N ALA A 107 0.22 8.56 -21.92
CA ALA A 107 1.55 8.33 -22.46
C ALA A 107 1.56 7.27 -23.58
N ALA A 108 0.83 6.16 -23.40
CA ALA A 108 0.70 5.13 -24.44
C ALA A 108 -0.01 5.67 -25.70
N ALA A 109 -1.10 6.41 -25.53
CA ALA A 109 -1.83 7.02 -26.63
C ALA A 109 -0.97 8.07 -27.38
N ALA A 110 -0.23 8.91 -26.65
CA ALA A 110 0.68 9.89 -27.23
C ALA A 110 1.76 9.22 -28.10
N ALA A 111 2.35 8.11 -27.63
CA ALA A 111 3.36 7.37 -28.39
C ALA A 111 2.82 6.78 -29.70
N VAL A 112 1.58 6.26 -29.70
CA VAL A 112 0.93 5.76 -30.93
C VAL A 112 0.56 6.91 -31.86
N ALA A 113 0.01 8.00 -31.33
CA ALA A 113 -0.40 9.16 -32.11
C ALA A 113 0.78 9.84 -32.80
N GLU A 114 1.91 9.97 -32.10
CA GLU A 114 3.17 10.49 -32.64
C GLU A 114 3.62 9.70 -33.88
N ARG A 115 3.63 8.36 -33.80
CA ARG A 115 4.05 7.48 -34.92
C ARG A 115 3.08 7.49 -36.10
N PHE A 116 1.80 7.79 -35.84
CA PHE A 116 0.80 7.98 -36.88
C PHE A 116 0.96 9.33 -37.58
N ILE A 117 1.16 10.41 -36.81
CA ILE A 117 1.20 11.80 -37.33
C ILE A 117 2.55 12.13 -37.97
N ILE A 118 3.67 11.80 -37.31
CA ILE A 118 5.01 12.23 -37.71
C ILE A 118 5.61 11.25 -38.72
N GLU A 119 5.55 9.95 -38.42
CA GLU A 119 6.25 8.92 -39.20
C GLU A 119 5.37 8.25 -40.26
N GLN A 120 4.07 8.57 -40.32
CA GLN A 120 3.10 7.99 -41.26
C GLN A 120 3.19 6.46 -41.34
N THR A 121 3.41 5.82 -40.19
CA THR A 121 3.65 4.38 -40.13
C THR A 121 2.44 3.59 -40.63
N PRO A 122 2.66 2.46 -41.32
CA PRO A 122 1.56 1.66 -41.86
C PRO A 122 0.70 1.09 -40.72
N LEU A 123 -0.61 1.00 -40.96
CA LEU A 123 -1.61 0.60 -39.96
C LEU A 123 -1.26 -0.70 -39.21
N GLY A 124 -0.69 -1.69 -39.90
CA GLY A 124 -0.30 -2.96 -39.28
C GLY A 124 0.78 -2.81 -38.20
N SER A 125 1.75 -1.91 -38.40
CA SER A 125 2.80 -1.65 -37.41
C SER A 125 2.28 -0.84 -36.23
N LEU A 126 1.34 0.08 -36.47
CA LEU A 126 0.64 0.81 -35.40
C LEU A 126 -0.21 -0.11 -34.53
N ALA A 127 -0.91 -1.07 -35.14
CA ALA A 127 -1.69 -2.06 -34.40
C ALA A 127 -0.79 -2.93 -33.51
N ALA A 128 0.36 -3.38 -34.01
CA ALA A 128 1.33 -4.13 -33.23
C ALA A 128 1.90 -3.32 -32.05
N LEU A 129 2.22 -2.04 -32.28
CA LEU A 129 2.68 -1.12 -31.24
C LEU A 129 1.60 -0.90 -30.17
N ALA A 130 0.36 -0.65 -30.58
CA ALA A 130 -0.76 -0.50 -29.67
C ALA A 130 -0.97 -1.75 -28.82
N MET A 131 -0.95 -2.94 -29.43
CA MET A 131 -1.02 -4.20 -28.67
C MET A 131 0.13 -4.29 -27.65
N MET A 132 1.37 -4.03 -28.07
CA MET A 132 2.53 -4.09 -27.18
C MET A 132 2.42 -3.16 -25.96
N LEU A 133 1.86 -1.95 -26.12
CA LEU A 133 1.73 -0.99 -25.03
C LEU A 133 0.47 -1.22 -24.17
N PHE A 134 -0.66 -1.51 -24.80
CA PHE A 134 -1.95 -1.64 -24.11
C PHE A 134 -2.15 -3.02 -23.46
N THR A 135 -1.53 -4.10 -23.96
CA THR A 135 -1.63 -5.44 -23.34
C THR A 135 -1.11 -5.47 -21.90
N PRO A 136 0.13 -5.06 -21.58
CA PRO A 136 0.61 -5.07 -20.20
C PRO A 136 -0.15 -4.05 -19.33
N LEU A 137 -0.61 -2.94 -19.92
CA LEU A 137 -1.44 -1.94 -19.23
C LEU A 137 -2.81 -2.52 -18.81
N LEU A 138 -3.47 -3.25 -19.71
CA LEU A 138 -4.73 -3.95 -19.43
C LEU A 138 -4.53 -5.03 -18.36
N ALA A 139 -3.46 -5.83 -18.48
CA ALA A 139 -3.14 -6.85 -17.47
C ALA A 139 -2.93 -6.23 -16.08
N ALA A 140 -2.14 -5.16 -15.98
CA ALA A 140 -1.92 -4.44 -14.73
C ALA A 140 -3.20 -3.79 -14.18
N SER A 141 -4.03 -3.23 -15.06
CA SER A 141 -5.34 -2.65 -14.69
C SER A 141 -6.29 -3.71 -14.13
N LEU A 142 -6.34 -4.90 -14.72
CA LEU A 142 -7.15 -6.03 -14.22
C LEU A 142 -6.67 -6.51 -12.84
N LEU A 143 -5.35 -6.59 -12.64
CA LEU A 143 -4.77 -6.94 -11.34
C LEU A 143 -5.10 -5.90 -10.28
N TRP A 144 -5.02 -4.61 -10.63
CA TRP A 144 -5.39 -3.51 -9.76
C TRP A 144 -6.88 -3.57 -9.38
N LEU A 145 -7.77 -3.81 -10.34
CA LEU A 145 -9.21 -3.92 -10.10
C LEU A 145 -9.55 -5.12 -9.22
N ARG A 146 -8.92 -6.27 -9.44
CA ARG A 146 -9.08 -7.47 -8.59
C ARG A 146 -8.60 -7.22 -7.16
N ARG A 147 -7.47 -6.52 -6.97
CA ARG A 147 -6.98 -6.13 -5.65
C ARG A 147 -7.98 -5.22 -4.94
N HIS A 148 -8.51 -4.20 -5.61
CA HIS A 148 -9.53 -3.32 -5.02
C HIS A 148 -10.84 -4.04 -4.68
N GLN A 149 -11.28 -4.99 -5.51
CA GLN A 149 -12.46 -5.80 -5.23
C GLN A 149 -12.26 -6.73 -4.02
N SER A 150 -11.06 -7.32 -3.85
CA SER A 150 -10.77 -8.18 -2.69
C SER A 150 -10.80 -7.44 -1.34
N VAL A 151 -10.44 -6.15 -1.34
CA VAL A 151 -10.49 -5.30 -0.13
C VAL A 151 -11.94 -4.84 0.15
N GLY A 152 -12.79 -4.72 -0.87
CA GLY A 152 -14.22 -4.38 -0.73
C GLY A 152 -15.16 -5.57 -0.47
N ALA A 153 -14.72 -6.82 -0.73
CA ALA A 153 -15.54 -8.03 -0.56
C ALA A 153 -15.83 -8.39 0.90
N SER A 154 -15.17 -7.75 1.87
CA SER A 154 -15.42 -7.98 3.30
C SER A 154 -16.73 -7.35 3.78
N GLU A 155 -17.24 -6.30 3.13
CA GLU A 155 -18.51 -5.64 3.49
C GLU A 155 -19.75 -6.53 3.28
N PRO A 156 -19.99 -7.11 2.07
CA PRO A 156 -21.16 -7.94 1.84
C PRO A 156 -21.09 -9.26 2.62
N ILE A 157 -19.90 -9.87 2.77
CA ILE A 157 -19.73 -11.08 3.57
C ILE A 157 -20.00 -10.78 5.05
N ARG A 158 -19.56 -9.63 5.59
CA ARG A 158 -19.91 -9.21 6.96
C ARG A 158 -21.39 -8.91 7.14
N LYS A 159 -22.08 -8.33 6.15
CA LYS A 159 -23.52 -8.07 6.20
C LYS A 159 -24.35 -9.35 6.12
N SER A 160 -23.99 -10.26 5.23
CA SER A 160 -24.64 -11.57 5.13
C SER A 160 -24.32 -12.46 6.34
N LEU A 161 -23.10 -12.41 6.88
CA LEU A 161 -22.77 -13.03 8.17
C LEU A 161 -23.51 -12.36 9.33
N ALA A 162 -23.61 -11.03 9.42
CA ALA A 162 -24.38 -10.38 10.48
C ALA A 162 -25.90 -10.64 10.40
N THR A 163 -26.42 -10.92 9.19
CA THR A 163 -27.85 -11.21 8.99
C THR A 163 -28.19 -12.68 9.27
N VAL A 164 -27.32 -13.62 8.88
CA VAL A 164 -27.53 -15.06 9.10
C VAL A 164 -27.03 -15.50 10.47
N ALA A 165 -26.02 -14.82 10.97
CA ALA A 165 -25.34 -15.12 12.20
C ALA A 165 -25.77 -14.02 13.19
N GLY A 166 -26.93 -14.25 13.83
CA GLY A 166 -27.45 -13.42 14.91
C GLY A 166 -26.44 -13.28 16.07
N PRO A 167 -26.82 -12.66 17.21
CA PRO A 167 -25.91 -12.26 18.31
C PRO A 167 -24.92 -13.34 18.84
N GLN A 168 -25.11 -14.60 18.49
CA GLN A 168 -24.24 -15.75 18.80
C GLN A 168 -23.00 -15.89 17.90
N ALA A 169 -22.92 -15.18 16.77
CA ALA A 169 -21.81 -15.34 15.81
C ALA A 169 -20.58 -14.49 16.12
N SER A 170 -20.75 -13.42 16.90
CA SER A 170 -19.62 -12.69 17.49
C SER A 170 -18.74 -13.61 18.33
N ASP A 171 -19.32 -14.59 19.03
CA ASP A 171 -18.58 -15.50 19.92
C ASP A 171 -17.60 -16.40 19.15
N ILE A 172 -17.93 -16.81 17.92
CA ILE A 172 -17.14 -17.77 17.14
C ILE A 172 -15.96 -17.08 16.45
N VAL A 173 -16.14 -15.87 15.92
CA VAL A 173 -15.07 -15.12 15.23
C VAL A 173 -14.05 -14.54 16.20
N ILE A 174 -14.47 -14.20 17.43
CA ILE A 174 -13.57 -13.70 18.49
C ILE A 174 -12.74 -14.84 19.11
N SER A 175 -13.14 -16.11 18.93
CA SER A 175 -12.38 -17.27 19.45
C SER A 175 -11.09 -17.59 18.66
N ALA A 176 -10.90 -17.00 17.47
CA ALA A 176 -9.78 -17.31 16.57
C ALA A 176 -8.57 -16.38 16.71
N ILE A 177 -8.63 -15.37 17.59
CA ILE A 177 -7.50 -14.47 17.86
C ILE A 177 -6.79 -15.02 19.10
N GLY A 178 -5.46 -15.17 19.04
CA GLY A 178 -4.64 -15.52 20.22
C GLY A 178 -4.66 -14.47 21.33
N ASP A 179 -5.30 -13.32 21.08
CA ASP A 179 -5.46 -12.22 22.01
C ASP A 179 -6.74 -12.39 22.84
N GLY A 180 -6.65 -12.08 24.13
CA GLY A 180 -7.81 -12.08 25.02
C GLY A 180 -8.77 -10.92 24.71
N VAL A 181 -10.06 -11.24 24.53
CA VAL A 181 -11.13 -10.26 24.30
C VAL A 181 -12.19 -10.37 25.38
N VAL A 182 -12.53 -9.21 25.96
CA VAL A 182 -13.59 -9.04 26.97
C VAL A 182 -14.51 -7.90 26.51
N ALA A 183 -15.82 -8.11 26.56
CA ALA A 183 -16.80 -7.05 26.37
C ALA A 183 -17.42 -6.66 27.71
N VAL A 184 -17.60 -5.35 27.93
CA VAL A 184 -18.20 -4.78 29.13
C VAL A 184 -19.35 -3.85 28.75
N ASP A 185 -20.38 -3.78 29.59
CA ASP A 185 -21.47 -2.82 29.44
C ASP A 185 -21.10 -1.42 29.94
N ALA A 186 -22.01 -0.46 29.79
CA ALA A 186 -21.81 0.93 30.23
C ALA A 186 -21.62 1.08 31.76
N LYS A 187 -21.97 0.05 32.55
CA LYS A 187 -21.76 0.02 34.00
C LYS A 187 -20.46 -0.70 34.38
N GLY A 188 -19.69 -1.18 33.40
CA GLY A 188 -18.47 -1.94 33.61
C GLY A 188 -18.71 -3.40 34.01
N ILE A 189 -19.85 -3.98 33.65
CA ILE A 189 -20.18 -5.40 33.86
C ILE A 189 -19.79 -6.21 32.63
N ILE A 190 -19.10 -7.33 32.81
CA ILE A 190 -18.66 -8.20 31.73
C ILE A 190 -19.87 -8.91 31.10
N THR A 191 -20.01 -8.78 29.78
CA THR A 191 -21.07 -9.42 28.99
C THR A 191 -20.54 -10.55 28.10
N LEU A 192 -19.24 -10.56 27.81
CA LEU A 192 -18.59 -11.58 26.98
C LEU A 192 -17.12 -11.72 27.37
N ILE A 193 -16.62 -12.94 27.42
CA ILE A 193 -15.19 -13.24 27.57
C ILE A 193 -14.79 -14.42 26.67
N ASN A 194 -13.80 -14.21 25.79
CA ASN A 194 -13.36 -15.28 24.89
C ASN A 194 -12.43 -16.30 25.60
N PRO A 195 -12.25 -17.52 25.07
CA PRO A 195 -11.40 -18.54 25.71
C PRO A 195 -9.96 -18.11 25.94
N ALA A 196 -9.36 -17.30 25.05
CA ALA A 196 -8.01 -16.76 25.22
C ALA A 196 -7.93 -15.81 26.44
N ALA A 197 -8.91 -14.93 26.62
CA ALA A 197 -9.01 -14.07 27.79
C ALA A 197 -9.21 -14.90 29.06
N GLN A 198 -10.05 -15.95 29.02
CA GLN A 198 -10.25 -16.85 30.17
C GLN A 198 -8.93 -17.47 30.63
N GLN A 199 -8.07 -17.88 29.69
CA GLN A 199 -6.73 -18.41 29.99
C GLN A 199 -5.81 -17.34 30.60
N LEU A 200 -5.86 -16.10 30.10
CA LEU A 200 -5.02 -14.99 30.59
C LEU A 200 -5.43 -14.52 31.98
N VAL A 201 -6.73 -14.24 32.20
CA VAL A 201 -7.22 -13.74 33.50
C VAL A 201 -7.42 -14.85 34.53
N GLY A 202 -7.53 -16.12 34.10
CA GLY A 202 -7.78 -17.26 34.98
C GLY A 202 -9.22 -17.36 35.48
N TRP A 203 -10.19 -16.78 34.76
CA TRP A 203 -11.61 -16.84 35.08
C TRP A 203 -12.38 -17.57 33.99
N GLY A 204 -13.24 -18.52 34.37
CA GLY A 204 -14.12 -19.21 33.44
C GLY A 204 -15.26 -18.31 32.94
N ASN A 205 -15.83 -18.64 31.79
CA ASN A 205 -16.93 -17.86 31.19
C ASN A 205 -18.11 -17.65 32.15
N GLN A 206 -18.55 -18.73 32.80
CA GLN A 206 -19.70 -18.72 33.68
C GLN A 206 -19.48 -17.91 34.97
N ASP A 207 -18.22 -17.77 35.38
CA ASP A 207 -17.84 -17.05 36.60
C ASP A 207 -17.56 -15.57 36.34
N ALA A 208 -17.10 -15.23 35.12
CA ALA A 208 -16.75 -13.87 34.75
C ALA A 208 -17.95 -13.03 34.29
N ILE A 209 -18.93 -13.63 33.59
CA ILE A 209 -20.11 -12.92 33.10
C ILE A 209 -20.93 -12.38 34.29
N GLY A 210 -21.34 -11.11 34.21
CA GLY A 210 -22.13 -10.46 35.26
C GLY A 210 -21.29 -9.86 36.40
N LEU A 211 -19.98 -10.11 36.44
CA LEU A 211 -19.06 -9.44 37.36
C LEU A 211 -18.55 -8.11 36.79
N SER A 212 -18.14 -7.21 37.68
CA SER A 212 -17.41 -6.01 37.28
C SER A 212 -16.04 -6.38 36.71
N TYR A 213 -15.63 -5.71 35.63
CA TYR A 213 -14.29 -5.91 35.05
C TYR A 213 -13.17 -5.68 36.06
N LYS A 214 -13.39 -4.85 37.08
CA LYS A 214 -12.41 -4.54 38.14
C LYS A 214 -12.06 -5.76 38.99
N SER A 215 -13.00 -6.70 39.14
CA SER A 215 -12.79 -7.92 39.92
C SER A 215 -12.04 -8.99 39.12
N VAL A 216 -12.19 -8.97 37.80
CA VAL A 216 -11.72 -10.02 36.88
C VAL A 216 -10.41 -9.62 36.20
N ILE A 217 -10.27 -8.36 35.78
CA ILE A 217 -9.12 -7.80 35.07
C ILE A 217 -8.35 -6.90 36.02
N ARG A 218 -7.14 -7.30 36.38
CA ARG A 218 -6.23 -6.50 37.20
C ARG A 218 -5.12 -5.94 36.33
N LEU A 219 -5.16 -4.63 36.08
CA LEU A 219 -4.14 -3.92 35.32
C LEU A 219 -2.98 -3.50 36.23
N MET A 220 -1.77 -3.56 35.67
CA MET A 220 -0.53 -3.09 36.26
C MET A 220 0.13 -2.09 35.31
N ASP A 221 0.82 -1.12 35.89
CA ASP A 221 1.73 -0.22 35.16
C ASP A 221 3.04 -0.95 34.78
N GLN A 222 3.89 -0.32 33.96
CA GLN A 222 5.21 -0.83 33.56
C GLN A 222 6.11 -1.17 34.76
N ASP A 223 5.94 -0.44 35.87
CA ASP A 223 6.66 -0.62 37.13
C ASP A 223 6.03 -1.70 38.05
N ASN A 224 5.14 -2.54 37.53
CA ASN A 224 4.42 -3.60 38.25
C ASN A 224 3.52 -3.11 39.41
N ASN A 225 3.19 -1.81 39.44
CA ASN A 225 2.25 -1.26 40.40
C ASN A 225 0.80 -1.58 39.96
N THR A 226 0.00 -2.17 40.85
CA THR A 226 -1.44 -2.34 40.62
C THR A 226 -2.14 -0.99 40.58
N ILE A 227 -2.86 -0.72 39.50
CA ILE A 227 -3.65 0.49 39.34
C ILE A 227 -4.82 0.45 40.33
N LYS A 228 -4.91 1.46 41.21
CA LYS A 228 -5.99 1.56 42.20
C LYS A 228 -7.18 2.33 41.62
N ASP A 229 -8.36 2.02 42.14
CA ASP A 229 -9.68 2.53 41.70
C ASP A 229 -9.85 4.05 41.63
N ASN A 230 -8.99 4.81 42.32
CA ASN A 230 -9.06 6.28 42.41
C ASN A 230 -7.99 7.00 41.61
N ASP A 231 -7.06 6.27 40.99
CA ASP A 231 -6.06 6.92 40.13
C ASP A 231 -6.69 7.18 38.76
N ASN A 232 -6.38 8.34 38.16
CA ASN A 232 -6.68 8.68 36.76
C ASN A 232 -6.11 7.66 35.73
N GLY A 233 -5.56 6.54 36.19
CA GLY A 233 -4.99 5.43 35.43
C GLY A 233 -5.98 4.31 35.08
N ASP A 234 -7.23 4.32 35.56
CA ASP A 234 -8.24 3.36 35.06
C ASP A 234 -8.70 3.75 33.65
N ILE A 235 -7.96 3.24 32.67
CA ILE A 235 -8.22 3.47 31.25
C ILE A 235 -9.56 2.92 30.80
N ILE A 236 -10.07 1.85 31.42
CA ILE A 236 -11.34 1.23 31.05
C ILE A 236 -12.47 2.16 31.47
N ALA A 237 -12.44 2.67 32.71
CA ALA A 237 -13.38 3.69 33.17
C ALA A 237 -13.32 4.96 32.30
N ARG A 238 -12.13 5.39 31.89
CA ARG A 238 -11.95 6.57 31.02
C ARG A 238 -12.58 6.37 29.65
N VAL A 239 -12.39 5.22 29.01
CA VAL A 239 -13.00 4.90 27.71
C VAL A 239 -14.53 4.83 27.83
N LEU A 240 -15.04 4.21 28.90
CA LEU A 240 -16.49 4.14 29.15
C LEU A 240 -17.14 5.52 29.36
N ASN A 241 -16.44 6.44 30.04
CA ASN A 241 -16.96 7.78 30.28
C ASN A 241 -16.80 8.73 29.10
N THR A 242 -15.73 8.59 28.31
CA THR A 242 -15.43 9.52 27.20
C THR A 242 -15.93 9.03 25.84
N ASN A 243 -16.30 7.75 25.71
CA ASN A 243 -16.61 7.08 24.45
C ASN A 243 -15.52 7.24 23.38
N ASN A 244 -14.28 7.54 23.79
CA ASN A 244 -13.15 7.68 22.88
C ASN A 244 -12.30 6.40 22.92
N PRO A 245 -12.14 5.67 21.80
CA PRO A 245 -11.32 4.47 21.79
C PRO A 245 -9.86 4.78 22.12
N LEU A 246 -9.27 3.97 23.01
CA LEU A 246 -7.87 4.09 23.41
C LEU A 246 -7.12 2.80 23.09
N LYS A 247 -5.94 2.93 22.50
CA LYS A 247 -4.96 1.86 22.32
C LYS A 247 -3.66 2.26 23.02
N THR A 248 -3.14 1.40 23.89
CA THR A 248 -1.91 1.62 24.66
C THR A 248 -1.23 0.29 24.93
N ASP A 249 0.11 0.31 24.96
CA ASP A 249 0.97 -0.83 25.28
C ASP A 249 1.63 -0.65 26.67
N ASP A 250 1.20 0.36 27.44
CA ASP A 250 1.85 0.78 28.69
C ASP A 250 1.38 -0.04 29.91
N PHE A 251 0.37 -0.89 29.72
CA PHE A 251 -0.25 -1.66 30.80
C PHE A 251 -0.06 -3.17 30.62
N LYS A 252 0.15 -3.87 31.74
CA LYS A 252 0.22 -5.33 31.80
C LYS A 252 -0.97 -5.87 32.59
N ILE A 253 -1.39 -7.09 32.30
CA ILE A 253 -2.46 -7.77 33.06
C ILE A 253 -1.81 -8.71 34.07
N LYS A 254 -2.25 -8.65 35.33
CA LYS A 254 -1.87 -9.63 36.35
C LYS A 254 -2.62 -10.94 36.09
N THR A 255 -1.90 -11.98 35.65
CA THR A 255 -2.44 -13.33 35.48
C THR A 255 -2.52 -14.06 36.83
N GLN A 256 -3.42 -15.04 36.98
CA GLN A 256 -3.49 -15.88 38.20
C GLN A 256 -2.33 -16.87 38.33
N SER A 257 -1.67 -17.23 37.23
CA SER A 257 -0.33 -17.80 37.31
C SER A 257 0.61 -16.68 37.69
N ASP A 258 1.33 -16.77 38.81
CA ASP A 258 2.43 -15.87 39.21
C ASP A 258 3.64 -15.95 38.24
N LYS A 259 3.38 -16.11 36.94
CA LYS A 259 4.38 -16.08 35.88
C LYS A 259 4.17 -14.79 35.08
N ASN A 260 5.08 -13.86 35.33
CA ASN A 260 5.27 -12.60 34.59
C ASN A 260 5.33 -12.82 33.07
#